data_AF-A0A9E3U0Z1-F1
#
_entry.id   AF-A0A9E3U0Z1-F1
#
_cell.length_a   1.000
_cell.length_b   1.000
_cell.length_c   1.000
_cell.angle_alpha   90.00
_cell.angle_beta   90.00
_cell.angle_gamma   90.00
#
_symmetry.space_group_name_H-M   'P 1'
#
loop_
_entity.id
_entity.type
_entity.pdbx_description
1 polymer ?
#
loop_
_entity_poly.entity_id
_entity_poly.type
_entity_poly.pdbx_seq_one_letter_code
_entity_poly.pdbx_strand_id
1 'polypeptide(L)'
;LRDTLLQNQFVFIVVLTVFSGVIFFGSIVNSSLVNLAERQREVATLTALGYSRWQIGATFLRESMVVNFVGTVLGMPLGYGLVALTAWAYATDLARLPVVSAPWVWWCTLGLSALFAALAHLVVQWRIHRLDVLAGLKVQE
;
A
#
# COMPACT_ATOMS: atom_id res chain seq x y z
N LEU A 1 -24.01 -27.18 -3.17
CA LEU A 1 -22.64 -27.46 -2.64
C LEU A 1 -21.59 -26.59 -3.34
N ARG A 2 -21.49 -26.59 -4.68
CA ARG A 2 -20.54 -25.72 -5.42
C ARG A 2 -20.80 -24.23 -5.16
N ASP A 3 -22.05 -23.79 -5.20
CA ASP A 3 -22.39 -22.37 -4.97
C ASP A 3 -22.06 -21.92 -3.54
N THR A 4 -22.23 -22.82 -2.57
CA THR A 4 -21.91 -22.59 -1.16
C THR A 4 -20.40 -22.49 -0.92
N LEU A 5 -19.60 -23.31 -1.61
CA LEU A 5 -18.13 -23.24 -1.56
C LEU A 5 -17.59 -21.97 -2.24
N LEU A 6 -18.15 -21.59 -3.39
CA LEU A 6 -17.77 -20.37 -4.11
C LEU A 6 -18.14 -19.11 -3.31
N GLN A 7 -19.32 -19.09 -2.70
CA GLN A 7 -19.74 -17.97 -1.86
C GLN A 7 -18.87 -17.83 -0.61
N ASN A 8 -18.54 -18.95 0.06
CA ASN A 8 -17.64 -18.95 1.20
C ASN A 8 -16.24 -18.44 0.79
N GLN A 9 -15.70 -18.95 -0.31
CA GLN A 9 -14.39 -18.52 -0.84
C GLN A 9 -14.37 -17.03 -1.22
N PHE A 10 -15.43 -16.53 -1.84
CA PHE A 10 -15.54 -15.11 -2.19
C PHE A 10 -15.56 -14.22 -0.94
N VAL A 11 -16.35 -14.59 0.07
CA VAL A 11 -16.40 -13.85 1.34
C VAL A 11 -15.03 -13.82 2.00
N PHE A 12 -14.32 -14.95 2.07
CA PHE A 12 -12.95 -14.99 2.61
C PHE A 12 -11.99 -14.06 1.85
N ILE A 13 -12.00 -14.08 0.51
CA ILE A 13 -11.13 -13.21 -0.31
C ILE A 13 -11.42 -11.73 -0.05
N VAL A 14 -12.70 -11.34 -0.01
CA VAL A 14 -13.10 -9.95 0.24
C VAL A 14 -12.67 -9.50 1.62
N VAL A 15 -12.92 -10.30 2.66
CA VAL A 15 -12.53 -9.97 4.03
C VAL A 15 -11.01 -9.80 4.15
N LEU A 16 -10.22 -10.75 3.64
CA LEU A 16 -8.76 -10.66 3.69
C LEU A 16 -8.22 -9.45 2.91
N THR A 17 -8.82 -9.12 1.78
CA THR A 17 -8.43 -7.95 0.97
C THR A 17 -8.71 -6.65 1.73
N VAL A 18 -9.86 -6.55 2.41
CA VAL A 18 -10.19 -5.39 3.25
C VAL A 18 -9.21 -5.25 4.41
N PHE A 19 -8.92 -6.33 5.15
CA PHE A 19 -7.93 -6.31 6.24
C PHE A 19 -6.53 -5.92 5.76
N SER A 20 -6.10 -6.49 4.63
CA SER A 20 -4.82 -6.12 4.00
C SER A 20 -4.78 -4.63 3.66
N GLY A 21 -5.87 -4.08 3.12
CA GLY A 21 -6.02 -2.65 2.87
C GLY A 21 -5.88 -1.77 4.11
N VAL A 22 -6.49 -2.18 5.23
CA VAL A 22 -6.39 -1.46 6.52
C VAL A 22 -4.95 -1.47 7.05
N ILE A 23 -4.27 -2.62 6.98
CA ILE A 23 -2.88 -2.75 7.42
C ILE A 23 -1.96 -1.90 6.54
N PHE A 24 -2.14 -1.96 5.22
CA PHE A 24 -1.40 -1.14 4.26
C PHE A 24 -1.57 0.35 4.56
N PHE A 25 -2.80 0.77 4.83
CA PHE A 25 -3.12 2.13 5.23
C PHE A 25 -2.39 2.56 6.51
N GLY A 26 -2.47 1.75 7.56
CA GLY A 26 -1.79 2.03 8.83
C GLY A 26 -0.27 2.11 8.68
N SER A 27 0.32 1.22 7.90
CA SER A 27 1.75 1.20 7.62
C SER A 27 2.23 2.48 6.93
N ILE A 28 1.49 2.97 5.94
CA ILE A 28 1.83 4.18 5.20
C ILE A 28 1.72 5.44 6.06
N VAL A 29 0.67 5.53 6.88
CA VAL A 29 0.52 6.63 7.83
C VAL A 29 1.69 6.61 8.81
N ASN A 30 2.02 5.44 9.36
CA ASN A 30 3.13 5.30 10.29
C ASN A 30 4.47 5.69 9.63
N SER A 31 4.74 5.20 8.42
CA SER A 31 5.95 5.53 7.68
C SER A 31 6.05 7.02 7.36
N SER A 32 4.93 7.66 7.00
CA SER A 32 4.88 9.10 6.76
C SER A 32 5.18 9.88 8.05
N LEU A 33 4.61 9.48 9.19
CA LEU A 33 4.86 10.12 10.49
C LEU A 33 6.33 10.01 10.90
N VAL A 34 6.95 8.83 10.73
CA VAL A 34 8.37 8.62 11.00
C VAL A 34 9.24 9.48 10.09
N ASN A 35 8.97 9.50 8.78
CA ASN A 35 9.69 10.35 7.82
C ASN A 35 9.60 11.84 8.17
N LEU A 36 8.40 12.30 8.57
CA LEU A 36 8.22 13.67 9.05
C LEU A 36 9.03 13.94 10.32
N ALA A 37 9.04 13.01 11.28
CA ALA A 37 9.77 13.14 12.54
C ALA A 37 11.30 13.18 12.34
N GLU A 38 11.82 12.31 11.48
CA GLU A 38 13.26 12.22 11.18
C GLU A 38 13.76 13.45 10.42
N ARG A 39 12.95 14.01 9.52
CA ARG A 39 13.35 15.11 8.64
C ARG A 39 12.92 16.49 9.11
N GLN A 40 12.38 16.66 10.32
CA GLN A 40 12.04 18.00 10.85
C GLN A 40 13.22 18.98 10.79
N ARG A 41 14.44 18.49 11.06
CA ARG A 41 15.67 19.30 10.97
C ARG A 41 16.03 19.69 9.53
N GLU A 42 15.83 18.79 8.56
CA GLU A 42 16.05 19.09 7.14
C GLU A 42 15.00 20.07 6.60
N VAL A 43 13.74 19.93 7.03
CA VAL A 43 12.67 20.86 6.64
C VAL A 43 12.94 22.26 7.19
N ALA A 44 13.44 22.38 8.41
CA ALA A 44 13.81 23.67 9.01
C ALA A 44 14.94 24.37 8.23
N THR A 45 15.98 23.65 7.82
CA THR A 45 17.09 24.20 7.02
C THR A 45 16.66 24.54 5.59
N LEU A 46 15.85 23.70 4.94
CA LEU A 46 15.30 23.98 3.60
C LEU A 46 14.36 25.20 3.60
N THR A 47 13.55 25.34 4.65
CA THR A 47 12.68 26.52 4.82
C THR A 47 13.51 27.79 5.03
N ALA A 48 14.63 27.71 5.77
CA ALA A 48 15.56 28.83 5.92
C ALA A 48 16.27 29.22 4.61
N LEU A 49 16.41 28.29 3.67
CA LEU A 49 16.91 28.51 2.31
C LEU A 49 15.82 29.02 1.34
N GLY A 50 14.58 29.21 1.79
CA GLY A 50 13.48 29.76 0.99
C GLY A 50 12.71 28.74 0.15
N TYR A 51 12.91 27.43 0.36
CA TYR A 51 12.13 26.41 -0.33
C TYR A 51 10.67 26.41 0.10
N SER A 52 9.76 26.24 -0.87
CA SER A 52 8.33 26.13 -0.57
C SER A 52 8.00 24.77 0.04
N ARG A 53 7.07 24.75 0.99
CA ARG A 53 6.55 23.52 1.62
C ARG A 53 6.02 22.50 0.60
N TRP A 54 5.65 22.98 -0.59
CA TRP A 54 5.15 22.15 -1.67
C TRP A 54 6.23 21.35 -2.40
N GLN A 55 7.43 21.92 -2.55
CA GLN A 55 8.58 21.21 -3.09
C GLN A 55 9.08 20.12 -2.13
N ILE A 56 9.00 20.41 -0.82
CA ILE A 56 9.36 19.46 0.24
C ILE A 56 8.40 18.27 0.20
N GLY A 57 7.08 18.50 0.24
CA GLY A 57 6.06 17.44 0.14
C GLY A 57 6.15 16.60 -1.15
N ALA A 58 6.46 17.21 -2.29
CA ALA A 58 6.63 16.51 -3.57
C ALA A 58 7.85 15.56 -3.56
N THR A 59 8.88 15.85 -2.78
CA THR A 59 10.07 14.99 -2.67
C THR A 59 9.75 13.71 -1.90
N PHE A 60 9.07 13.82 -0.76
CA PHE A 60 8.57 12.67 0.01
C PHE A 60 7.62 11.78 -0.79
N LEU A 61 6.82 12.41 -1.64
CA LEU A 61 5.89 11.73 -2.53
C LEU A 61 6.62 10.82 -3.53
N ARG A 62 7.70 11.32 -4.14
CA ARG A 62 8.54 10.52 -5.05
C ARG A 62 9.19 9.36 -4.32
N GLU A 63 9.71 9.55 -3.12
CA GLU A 63 10.28 8.46 -2.32
C GLU A 63 9.24 7.37 -2.04
N SER A 64 8.06 7.76 -1.57
CA SER A 64 6.97 6.82 -1.27
C SER A 64 6.47 6.09 -2.52
N MET A 65 6.41 6.76 -3.67
CA MET A 65 6.05 6.14 -4.95
C MET A 65 7.06 5.06 -5.38
N VAL A 66 8.36 5.31 -5.19
CA VAL A 66 9.41 4.33 -5.52
C VAL A 66 9.28 3.09 -4.64
N VAL A 67 9.09 3.27 -3.33
CA VAL A 67 8.92 2.15 -2.38
C VAL A 67 7.67 1.33 -2.74
N ASN A 68 6.55 1.98 -3.02
CA ASN A 68 5.32 1.30 -3.44
C ASN A 68 5.52 0.53 -4.75
N PHE A 69 6.17 1.14 -5.74
CA PHE A 69 6.43 0.49 -7.03
C PHE A 69 7.29 -0.77 -6.87
N VAL A 70 8.39 -0.67 -6.12
CA VAL A 70 9.26 -1.81 -5.83
C VAL A 70 8.50 -2.90 -5.06
N GLY A 71 7.69 -2.50 -4.07
CA GLY A 71 6.83 -3.41 -3.31
C GLY A 71 5.85 -4.18 -4.18
N THR A 72 5.17 -3.52 -5.12
CA THR A 72 4.24 -4.16 -6.07
C THR A 72 4.96 -5.12 -7.01
N VAL A 73 6.09 -4.69 -7.59
CA VAL A 73 6.87 -5.49 -8.54
C VAL A 73 7.41 -6.77 -7.89
N LEU A 74 7.85 -6.70 -6.63
CA LEU A 74 8.34 -7.86 -5.88
C LEU A 74 7.20 -8.70 -5.28
N GLY A 75 6.10 -8.06 -4.87
CA GLY A 75 4.96 -8.72 -4.24
C GLY A 75 4.20 -9.64 -5.21
N MET A 76 4.08 -9.26 -6.48
CA MET A 76 3.43 -10.08 -7.50
C MET A 76 4.02 -11.49 -7.69
N PRO A 77 5.32 -11.65 -8.00
CA PRO A 77 5.92 -12.97 -8.18
C PRO A 77 5.93 -13.77 -6.88
N LEU A 78 6.11 -13.11 -5.72
CA LEU A 78 6.02 -13.77 -4.41
C LEU A 78 4.61 -14.32 -4.13
N GLY A 79 3.57 -13.53 -4.40
CA GLY A 79 2.18 -13.97 -4.25
C GLY A 79 1.84 -15.14 -5.16
N TYR A 80 2.29 -15.09 -6.42
CA TYR A 80 2.14 -16.21 -7.35
C TYR A 80 2.89 -17.46 -6.87
N GLY A 81 4.11 -17.29 -6.36
CA GLY A 81 4.91 -18.37 -5.79
C GLY A 81 4.21 -19.04 -4.59
N LEU A 82 3.56 -18.27 -3.72
CA LEU A 82 2.77 -18.79 -2.61
C LEU A 82 1.55 -19.60 -3.09
N VAL A 83 0.86 -19.13 -4.14
CA VAL A 83 -0.25 -19.89 -4.74
C VAL A 83 0.26 -21.20 -5.34
N ALA A 84 1.39 -21.17 -6.04
CA ALA A 84 2.00 -22.39 -6.59
C ALA A 84 2.43 -23.37 -5.48
N LEU A 85 3.03 -22.87 -4.41
CA LEU A 85 3.48 -23.67 -3.27
C LEU A 85 2.31 -24.29 -2.50
N THR A 86 1.24 -23.53 -2.28
CA THR A 86 0.01 -24.06 -1.67
C THR A 86 -0.64 -25.10 -2.56
N ALA A 87 -0.76 -24.87 -3.87
CA ALA A 87 -1.28 -25.87 -4.80
C ALA A 87 -0.44 -27.17 -4.82
N TRP A 88 0.88 -27.05 -4.69
CA TRP A 88 1.77 -28.20 -4.54
C TRP A 88 1.57 -28.93 -3.21
N ALA A 89 1.44 -28.19 -2.10
CA ALA A 89 1.23 -28.75 -0.77
C ALA A 89 -0.15 -29.46 -0.61
N TYR A 90 -1.18 -28.96 -1.31
CA TYR A 90 -2.53 -29.55 -1.32
C TYR A 90 -2.72 -30.63 -2.39
N ALA A 91 -1.67 -31.01 -3.13
CA ALA A 91 -1.72 -32.09 -4.12
C ALA A 91 -1.84 -33.46 -3.42
N THR A 92 -2.99 -33.73 -2.81
CA THR A 92 -3.40 -35.07 -2.38
C THR A 92 -4.13 -35.76 -3.54
N ASP A 93 -4.00 -37.09 -3.65
CA ASP A 93 -4.39 -37.97 -4.77
C ASP A 93 -5.80 -37.78 -5.40
N LEU A 94 -6.70 -37.00 -4.79
CA LEU A 94 -8.10 -36.87 -5.21
C LEU A 94 -8.48 -35.50 -5.80
N ALA A 95 -7.63 -34.47 -5.69
CA ALA A 95 -7.94 -33.14 -6.26
C ALA A 95 -6.67 -32.32 -6.55
N ARG A 96 -6.15 -32.39 -7.78
CA ARG A 96 -5.25 -31.34 -8.27
C ARG A 96 -6.10 -30.08 -8.49
N LEU A 97 -5.91 -29.04 -7.67
CA LEU A 97 -6.41 -27.71 -7.97
C LEU A 97 -5.53 -27.12 -9.07
N PRO A 98 -5.98 -27.07 -10.34
CA PRO A 98 -5.17 -26.46 -11.38
C PRO A 98 -5.04 -24.97 -11.05
N VAL A 99 -3.80 -24.48 -10.92
CA VAL A 99 -3.51 -23.05 -10.81
C VAL A 99 -3.77 -22.43 -12.18
N VAL A 100 -5.04 -22.20 -12.50
CA VAL A 100 -5.44 -21.50 -13.73
C VAL A 100 -5.35 -20.01 -13.43
N SER A 101 -4.18 -19.42 -13.68
CA SER A 101 -4.03 -17.96 -13.69
C SER A 101 -4.38 -17.44 -15.07
N ALA A 102 -5.65 -17.07 -15.26
CA ALA A 102 -6.05 -16.43 -16.50
C ALA A 102 -5.36 -15.05 -16.63
N PRO A 103 -4.95 -14.62 -17.84
CA PRO A 103 -4.21 -13.36 -18.03
C PRO A 103 -4.91 -12.12 -17.45
N TRP A 104 -6.25 -12.13 -17.39
CA TRP A 104 -7.05 -11.04 -16.83
C TRP A 104 -6.81 -10.83 -15.33
N VAL A 105 -6.43 -11.87 -14.58
CA VAL A 105 -6.17 -11.79 -13.13
C VAL A 105 -4.96 -10.90 -12.86
N TRP A 106 -3.91 -11.01 -13.68
CA TRP A 106 -2.72 -10.16 -13.57
C TRP A 106 -3.06 -8.68 -13.78
N TRP A 107 -3.90 -8.38 -14.77
CA TRP A 107 -4.39 -7.02 -15.00
C TRP A 107 -5.25 -6.51 -13.83
N CYS A 108 -6.12 -7.36 -13.27
CA CYS A 108 -6.90 -7.01 -12.08
C CYS A 108 -6.02 -6.80 -10.85
N THR A 109 -4.97 -7.60 -10.64
CA THR A 109 -4.04 -7.41 -9.52
C THR A 109 -3.20 -6.15 -9.70
N LEU A 110 -2.74 -5.85 -10.92
CA LEU A 110 -2.07 -4.58 -11.23
C LEU A 110 -3.01 -3.40 -10.98
N GLY A 111 -4.24 -3.47 -11.49
CA GLY A 111 -5.24 -2.43 -11.32
C GLY A 111 -5.63 -2.21 -9.86
N LEU A 112 -5.82 -3.29 -9.09
CA LEU A 112 -6.15 -3.23 -7.67
C LEU A 112 -4.96 -2.69 -6.86
N SER A 113 -3.73 -3.14 -7.15
CA SER A 113 -2.53 -2.61 -6.49
C SER A 113 -2.32 -1.13 -6.81
N ALA A 114 -2.50 -0.73 -8.07
CA ALA A 114 -2.44 0.67 -8.48
C ALA A 114 -3.53 1.51 -7.80
N LEU A 115 -4.75 0.97 -7.69
CA LEU A 115 -5.86 1.62 -6.97
C LEU A 115 -5.52 1.80 -5.48
N PHE A 116 -5.03 0.76 -4.81
CA PHE A 116 -4.61 0.84 -3.41
C PHE A 116 -3.46 1.83 -3.20
N ALA A 117 -2.46 1.81 -4.09
CA ALA A 117 -1.36 2.76 -4.06
C ALA A 117 -1.84 4.21 -4.28
N ALA A 118 -2.74 4.43 -5.23
CA ALA A 118 -3.34 5.74 -5.50
C ALA A 118 -4.20 6.22 -4.33
N LEU A 119 -5.01 5.35 -3.72
CA LEU A 119 -5.81 5.67 -2.54
C LEU A 119 -4.91 6.02 -1.34
N ALA A 120 -3.89 5.22 -1.08
CA ALA A 120 -2.91 5.52 -0.04
C ALA A 120 -2.23 6.87 -0.28
N HIS A 121 -1.80 7.12 -1.52
CA HIS A 121 -1.18 8.37 -1.92
C HIS A 121 -2.10 9.57 -1.74
N LEU A 122 -3.37 9.47 -2.15
CA LEU A 122 -4.38 10.51 -1.93
C LEU A 122 -4.57 10.80 -0.45
N VAL A 123 -4.61 9.77 0.41
CA VAL A 123 -4.79 10.00 1.85
C VAL A 123 -3.54 10.59 2.50
N VAL A 124 -2.33 10.18 2.10
CA VAL A 124 -1.08 10.78 2.57
C VAL A 124 -1.04 12.26 2.20
N GLN A 125 -1.32 12.59 0.95
CA GLN A 125 -1.42 13.98 0.50
C GLN A 125 -2.46 14.75 1.31
N TRP A 126 -3.66 14.19 1.49
CA TRP A 126 -4.71 14.83 2.26
C TRP A 126 -4.32 15.05 3.73
N ARG A 127 -3.55 14.12 4.30
CA ARG A 127 -3.11 14.20 5.70
C ARG A 127 -1.96 15.18 5.89
N ILE A 128 -1.01 15.24 4.95
CA ILE A 128 0.03 16.28 4.92
C ILE A 128 -0.62 17.67 4.81
N HIS A 129 -1.63 17.82 3.94
CA HIS A 129 -2.40 19.06 3.83
C HIS A 129 -3.21 19.40 5.09
N ARG A 130 -3.75 18.41 5.81
CA ARG A 130 -4.49 18.65 7.06
C ARG A 130 -3.62 18.85 8.30
N LEU A 131 -2.36 18.40 8.28
CA LEU A 131 -1.40 18.67 9.35
C LEU A 131 -0.92 20.13 9.34
N ASP A 132 -1.17 20.88 8.27
CA ASP A 132 -0.67 22.25 8.09
C ASP A 132 -1.72 23.35 8.29
N VAL A 133 -2.52 23.29 9.37
CA VAL A 133 -3.36 24.45 9.75
C VAL A 133 -3.12 24.97 11.17
N LEU A 134 -2.58 24.19 12.12
CA LEU A 134 -2.51 24.64 13.52
C LEU A 134 -1.23 24.30 14.32
N ALA A 135 -0.27 23.52 13.77
CA ALA A 135 0.93 23.13 14.54
C ALA A 135 2.06 24.18 14.51
N GLY A 136 2.04 25.12 13.55
CA GLY A 136 3.10 26.13 13.39
C GLY A 136 2.98 27.38 14.27
N LEU A 137 1.93 27.52 15.07
CA LEU A 137 1.65 28.75 15.85
C LEU A 137 1.58 28.53 17.38
N LYS A 138 1.96 27.36 17.90
CA LYS A 138 1.87 27.07 19.35
C LYS A 138 3.17 26.66 20.04
N VAL A 139 4.33 26.83 19.40
CA VAL A 139 5.63 26.73 20.07
C VAL A 139 6.37 28.06 19.96
N GLN A 140 5.65 29.13 20.31
CA GLN A 140 6.19 30.39 20.79
C GLN A 140 5.32 30.84 21.96
N GLU A 141 5.41 30.13 23.08
CA GLU A 141 5.46 30.70 24.43
C GLU A 141 6.36 29.80 25.29
#